data_AF-X0YTH1-F1
#
_entry.id   AF-X0YTH1-F1
#
_cell.length_a   1.000
_cell.length_b   1.000
_cell.length_c   1.000
_cell.angle_alpha   90.00
_cell.angle_beta   90.00
_cell.angle_gamma   90.00
#
_symmetry.space_group_name_H-M   'P 1'
#
loop_
_entity.id
_entity.type
_entity.pdbx_description
1 polymer ?
#
loop_
_entity_poly.entity_id
_entity_poly.type
_entity_poly.pdbx_seq_one_letter_code
_entity_poly.pdbx_strand_id
1 'polypeptide(L)'
;ATDVSARGIDIPDVEYVINYDLPETPEHYVHRVGRTGRGTRKGQAISFCSEEENEQLLKIESQLGKPIQRLTISRTDYSQTIESSNEEEADDWQSLLDQEEAFIKGRKKKKKSSKK
;
A
#
# COMPACT_ATOMS: atom_id res chain seq x y z
N ALA A 1 -1.94 3.37 6.57
CA ALA A 1 -2.59 4.24 7.57
C ALA A 1 -1.91 4.03 8.91
N THR A 2 -1.68 5.09 9.71
CA THR A 2 -1.12 4.96 11.06
C THR A 2 -2.22 4.57 12.05
N ASP A 3 -1.86 4.00 13.20
CA ASP A 3 -2.83 3.54 14.22
C ASP A 3 -3.72 4.68 14.77
N VAL A 4 -3.34 5.94 14.53
CA VAL A 4 -4.14 7.13 14.84
C VAL A 4 -5.24 7.36 13.79
N SER A 5 -4.93 7.25 12.50
CA SER A 5 -5.92 7.42 11.41
C SER A 5 -6.91 6.26 11.30
N ALA A 6 -6.59 5.09 11.85
CA ALA A 6 -7.47 3.92 11.86
C ALA A 6 -8.56 3.97 12.97
N ARG A 7 -8.45 4.89 13.94
CA ARG A 7 -9.46 5.03 14.99
C ARG A 7 -10.76 5.59 14.41
N GLY A 8 -11.83 4.78 14.44
CA GLY A 8 -13.16 5.13 13.93
C GLY A 8 -13.54 4.46 12.61
N ILE A 9 -12.59 3.77 11.96
CA ILE A 9 -12.83 2.96 10.76
C ILE A 9 -12.54 1.51 11.14
N ASP A 10 -13.55 0.80 11.66
CA ASP A 10 -13.47 -0.64 11.87
C ASP A 10 -14.07 -1.35 10.65
N ILE A 11 -13.19 -1.84 9.78
CA ILE A 11 -13.57 -2.69 8.65
C ILE A 11 -13.20 -4.10 9.05
N PRO A 12 -14.13 -4.87 9.64
CA PRO A 12 -13.90 -6.28 9.85
C PRO A 12 -13.72 -6.97 8.49
N ASP A 13 -13.05 -8.12 8.50
CA ASP A 13 -13.17 -9.10 7.43
C ASP A 13 -12.43 -8.80 6.12
N VAL A 14 -11.33 -8.06 6.18
CA VAL A 14 -10.45 -7.77 5.03
C VAL A 14 -9.70 -9.02 4.53
N GLU A 15 -9.44 -9.10 3.22
CA GLU A 15 -8.71 -10.23 2.61
C GLU A 15 -7.20 -10.14 2.85
N TYR A 16 -6.66 -8.92 2.82
CA TYR A 16 -5.23 -8.65 3.02
C TYR A 16 -5.01 -7.65 4.15
N VAL A 17 -4.01 -7.94 4.99
CA VAL A 17 -3.45 -7.00 5.96
C VAL A 17 -1.98 -6.80 5.63
N ILE A 18 -1.59 -5.55 5.37
CA ILE A 18 -0.20 -5.21 5.05
C ILE A 18 0.33 -4.31 6.17
N ASN A 19 1.29 -4.82 6.94
CA ASN A 19 2.05 -4.03 7.89
C ASN A 19 3.25 -3.43 7.15
N TYR A 20 3.19 -2.12 6.91
CA TYR A 20 4.30 -1.40 6.29
C TYR A 20 5.52 -1.32 7.20
N ASP A 21 5.29 -1.08 8.49
CA ASP A 21 6.29 -1.16 9.56
C ASP A 21 5.81 -2.21 10.59
N LEU A 22 6.76 -2.84 11.29
CA LEU A 22 6.45 -3.81 12.31
C LEU A 22 5.87 -3.12 13.56
N PRO A 23 4.78 -3.65 14.13
CA PRO A 23 4.25 -3.12 15.38
C PRO A 23 5.26 -3.25 16.53
N GLU A 24 5.32 -2.24 17.39
CA GLU A 24 6.27 -2.21 18.52
C GLU A 24 6.02 -3.33 19.54
N THR A 25 4.77 -3.75 19.69
CA THR A 25 4.38 -4.83 20.60
C THR A 25 3.72 -5.98 19.85
N PRO A 26 3.91 -7.22 20.31
CA PRO A 26 3.24 -8.36 19.71
C PRO A 26 1.72 -8.34 19.83
N GLU A 27 1.16 -7.75 20.90
CA GLU A 27 -0.28 -7.58 21.04
C GLU A 27 -0.85 -6.75 19.90
N HIS A 28 -0.17 -5.67 19.53
CA HIS A 28 -0.58 -4.84 18.39
C HIS A 28 -0.49 -5.61 17.08
N TYR A 29 0.54 -6.45 16.90
CA TYR A 29 0.64 -7.34 15.76
C TYR A 29 -0.57 -8.28 15.66
N VAL A 30 -0.91 -8.99 16.73
CA VAL A 30 -2.07 -9.91 16.77
C VAL A 30 -3.37 -9.17 16.47
N HIS A 31 -3.58 -7.98 17.03
CA HIS A 31 -4.78 -7.18 16.78
C HIS A 31 -4.92 -6.69 15.33
N ARG A 32 -3.79 -6.42 14.65
CA ARG A 32 -3.75 -6.01 13.24
C ARG A 32 -4.03 -7.19 12.32
N VAL A 33 -3.29 -8.29 12.47
CA VAL A 33 -3.51 -9.48 11.63
C VAL A 33 -4.87 -10.13 11.88
N GLY A 34 -5.43 -9.97 13.09
CA GLY A 34 -6.78 -10.39 13.44
C GLY A 34 -7.90 -9.66 12.69
N ARG A 35 -7.60 -8.73 11.77
CA ARG A 35 -8.58 -8.13 10.84
C ARG A 35 -8.87 -9.02 9.63
N THR A 36 -8.01 -9.99 9.33
CA THR A 36 -8.16 -10.95 8.24
C THR A 36 -8.33 -12.39 8.73
N GLY A 37 -8.67 -13.34 7.84
CA GLY A 37 -8.61 -14.78 8.11
C GLY A 37 -9.57 -15.30 9.18
N ARG A 38 -10.74 -14.67 9.37
CA ARG A 38 -11.73 -15.06 10.38
C ARG A 38 -12.65 -16.19 9.92
N GLY A 39 -12.89 -17.16 10.80
CA GLY A 39 -13.84 -18.25 10.58
C GLY A 39 -13.41 -19.18 9.45
N THR A 40 -14.24 -19.31 8.41
CA THR A 40 -13.97 -20.14 7.22
C THR A 40 -13.27 -19.40 6.08
N ARG A 41 -13.05 -18.09 6.21
CA ARG A 41 -12.45 -17.28 5.15
C ARG A 41 -10.94 -17.30 5.24
N LYS A 42 -10.29 -17.45 4.08
CA LYS A 42 -8.84 -17.29 3.94
C LYS A 42 -8.50 -15.81 4.00
N GLY A 43 -7.32 -15.53 4.53
CA GLY A 43 -6.81 -14.17 4.71
C GLY A 43 -5.30 -14.20 4.75
N GLN A 44 -4.67 -13.17 4.23
CA GLN A 44 -3.21 -13.08 4.16
C GLN A 44 -2.73 -11.83 4.90
N ALA A 45 -1.77 -12.02 5.81
CA ALA A 45 -1.06 -10.93 6.45
C ALA A 45 0.39 -10.90 5.95
N ILE A 46 0.81 -9.76 5.43
CA ILE A 46 2.17 -9.50 4.95
C ILE A 46 2.75 -8.38 5.81
N SER A 47 3.99 -8.54 6.25
CA SER A 47 4.67 -7.52 7.06
C SER A 47 6.05 -7.27 6.46
N PHE A 48 6.40 -6.01 6.28
CA PHE A 48 7.77 -5.64 6.00
C PHE A 48 8.54 -5.53 7.32
N CYS A 49 9.82 -5.87 7.25
CA CYS A 49 10.73 -5.87 8.37
C CYS A 49 12.06 -5.34 7.88
N SER A 50 12.50 -4.23 8.44
CA SER A 50 13.85 -3.71 8.29
C SER A 50 14.81 -4.42 9.26
N GLU A 51 16.12 -4.20 9.08
CA GLU A 51 17.13 -4.81 9.95
C GLU A 51 17.04 -4.34 11.41
N GLU A 52 16.60 -3.10 11.63
CA GLU A 52 16.45 -2.48 12.95
C GLU A 52 15.26 -3.08 13.73
N GLU A 53 14.27 -3.63 13.03
CA GLU A 53 13.05 -4.19 13.62
C GLU A 53 13.17 -5.69 13.96
N ASN A 54 14.35 -6.28 13.78
CA ASN A 54 14.60 -7.71 14.06
C ASN A 54 14.29 -8.09 15.52
N GLU A 55 14.56 -7.21 16.48
CA GLU A 55 14.23 -7.47 17.88
C GLU A 55 12.71 -7.54 18.11
N GLN A 56 11.94 -6.71 17.42
CA GLN A 56 10.47 -6.73 17.50
C GLN A 56 9.93 -7.99 16.84
N LEU A 57 10.48 -8.39 15.69
CA LEU A 57 10.14 -9.63 15.02
C LEU A 57 10.35 -10.84 15.93
N LEU A 58 11.49 -10.93 16.62
CA LEU A 58 11.77 -12.01 17.58
C LEU A 58 10.76 -12.07 18.72
N LYS A 59 10.36 -10.90 19.27
CA LYS A 59 9.32 -10.83 20.31
C LYS A 59 7.98 -11.33 19.78
N ILE A 60 7.62 -10.95 18.56
CA ILE A 60 6.38 -11.37 17.89
C ILE A 60 6.38 -12.89 17.66
N GLU A 61 7.46 -13.44 17.10
CA GLU A 61 7.60 -14.89 16.85
C GLU A 61 7.54 -15.69 18.16
N SER A 62 8.18 -15.19 19.22
CA SER A 62 8.14 -15.79 20.55
C SER A 62 6.71 -15.87 21.10
N GLN A 63 5.93 -14.78 20.96
CA GLN A 63 4.55 -14.73 21.41
C GLN A 63 3.61 -15.59 20.54
N LEU A 64 3.88 -15.69 19.25
CA LEU A 64 3.11 -16.53 18.32
C LEU A 64 3.44 -18.02 18.50
N GLY A 65 4.60 -18.33 19.10
CA GLY A 65 5.11 -19.69 19.30
C GLY A 65 5.53 -20.38 18.01
N LYS A 66 5.61 -19.64 16.90
CA LYS A 66 5.97 -20.14 15.56
C LYS A 66 6.74 -19.07 14.80
N PRO A 67 7.75 -19.46 14.00
CA PRO A 67 8.46 -18.52 13.13
C PRO A 67 7.55 -18.05 11.99
N ILE A 68 7.71 -16.78 11.60
CA ILE A 68 7.01 -16.19 10.45
C ILE A 68 7.79 -16.54 9.18
N GLN A 69 7.07 -16.94 8.12
CA GLN A 69 7.69 -17.27 6.85
C GLN A 69 8.32 -16.03 6.20
N ARG A 70 9.62 -16.09 5.91
CA ARG A 70 10.34 -15.03 5.21
C ARG A 70 10.25 -15.23 3.71
N LEU A 71 9.65 -14.26 3.03
CA LEU A 71 9.60 -14.22 1.57
C LEU A 71 10.85 -13.52 1.05
N THR A 72 11.67 -14.23 0.27
CA THR A 72 12.83 -13.65 -0.42
C THR A 72 12.37 -13.24 -1.80
N ILE A 73 12.31 -11.93 -2.07
CA ILE A 73 11.97 -11.41 -3.39
C ILE A 73 13.25 -11.37 -4.21
N SER A 74 13.32 -12.15 -5.29
CA SER A 74 14.45 -12.07 -6.22
C SER A 74 14.31 -10.86 -7.14
N ARG A 75 15.43 -10.41 -7.72
CA ARG A 75 15.43 -9.29 -8.68
C ARG A 75 14.57 -9.58 -9.91
N THR A 76 14.40 -10.87 -10.25
CA THR A 76 13.55 -11.34 -11.35
C THR A 76 12.07 -11.23 -11.01
N ASP A 77 11.68 -11.52 -9.76
CA ASP A 77 10.28 -11.36 -9.31
C ASP A 77 9.85 -9.89 -9.28
N TYR A 78 10.80 -9.00 -8.95
CA TYR A 78 10.57 -7.55 -9.00
C TYR A 78 10.32 -7.06 -10.43
N SER A 79 11.12 -7.49 -11.41
CA SER A 79 10.90 -7.12 -12.82
C SER A 79 9.53 -7.56 -13.34
N GLN A 80 9.07 -8.76 -12.97
CA GLN A 80 7.74 -9.25 -13.37
C GLN A 80 6.60 -8.45 -12.73
N THR A 81 6.78 -7.98 -11.49
CA THR A 81 5.79 -7.10 -10.83
C THR A 81 5.65 -5.76 -11.56
N ILE A 82 6.78 -5.20 -12.03
CA ILE A 82 6.79 -3.97 -12.83
C ILE A 82 6.15 -4.20 -14.20
N GLU A 83 6.48 -5.31 -14.88
CA GLU A 83 5.87 -5.66 -16.17
C GLU A 83 4.35 -5.85 -16.05
N SER A 84 3.89 -6.54 -15.01
CA SER A 84 2.45 -6.74 -14.73
C SER A 84 1.72 -5.43 -14.40
N SER A 85 2.41 -4.46 -13.80
CA SER A 85 1.83 -3.13 -13.49
C SER A 85 1.79 -2.23 -14.73
N ASN A 86 2.52 -2.58 -15.79
CA ASN A 86 2.65 -1.78 -17.00
C ASN A 86 1.72 -2.26 -18.14
N GLU A 87 0.95 -3.35 -17.92
CA GLU A 87 0.07 -3.92 -18.94
C GLU A 87 -1.37 -3.39 -18.92
N GLU A 88 -1.84 -2.70 -17.87
CA GLU A 88 -3.25 -2.24 -17.85
C GLU A 88 -3.51 -0.74 -17.59
N GLU A 89 -2.54 0.09 -17.21
CA GLU A 89 -2.83 1.53 -16.97
C GLU A 89 -1.61 2.44 -17.19
N ALA A 90 -1.03 2.38 -18.39
CA ALA A 90 -0.33 3.54 -18.97
C ALA A 90 -1.36 4.61 -19.39
N ASP A 91 -2.30 4.94 -18.50
CA ASP A 91 -3.36 5.93 -18.70
C ASP A 91 -2.72 7.32 -18.55
N ASP A 92 -2.15 7.78 -19.66
CA ASP A 92 -2.38 9.06 -20.34
C ASP A 92 -2.56 10.35 -19.50
N TRP A 93 -2.16 10.38 -18.23
CA TRP A 93 -2.27 11.55 -17.35
C TRP A 93 -1.44 12.73 -17.88
N GLN A 94 -0.35 12.42 -18.59
CA GLN A 94 0.52 13.40 -19.22
C GLN A 94 -0.15 14.05 -20.44
N SER A 95 -0.93 13.31 -21.22
CA SER A 95 -1.76 13.84 -22.31
C SER A 95 -2.95 14.63 -21.78
N LEU A 96 -3.59 14.21 -20.68
CA LEU A 96 -4.64 15.01 -20.04
C LEU A 96 -4.11 16.35 -19.53
N LEU A 97 -2.90 16.39 -18.97
CA LEU A 97 -2.21 17.63 -18.60
C LEU A 97 -1.92 18.53 -19.81
N ASP A 98 -1.43 17.95 -20.91
CA ASP A 98 -1.16 18.69 -22.14
C ASP A 98 -2.45 19.27 -22.77
N GLN A 99 -3.54 18.52 -22.73
CA GLN A 99 -4.87 18.96 -23.19
C GLN A 99 -5.40 20.12 -22.34
N GLU A 100 -5.28 20.05 -21.01
CA GLU A 100 -5.68 21.12 -20.09
C GLU A 100 -4.82 22.38 -20.29
N GLU A 101 -3.50 22.23 -20.45
CA GLU A 101 -2.60 23.35 -20.76
C GLU A 101 -2.97 24.05 -22.08
N ALA A 102 -3.24 23.28 -23.13
CA ALA A 102 -3.66 23.79 -24.43
C ALA A 102 -5.00 24.53 -24.33
N PHE A 103 -5.96 23.99 -23.57
CA PHE A 103 -7.26 24.60 -23.31
C PHE A 103 -7.13 25.93 -22.56
N ILE A 104 -6.30 25.98 -21.51
CA ILE A 104 -6.01 27.20 -20.74
C ILE A 104 -5.34 28.27 -21.61
N LYS A 105 -4.36 27.89 -22.44
CA LYS A 105 -3.67 28.79 -23.39
C LYS A 105 -4.67 29.37 -24.42
N GLY A 106 -5.60 28.55 -24.93
CA GLY A 106 -6.66 28.99 -25.84
C GLY A 106 -7.61 30.03 -25.21
N ARG A 107 -8.06 29.80 -23.97
CA ARG A 107 -8.92 30.75 -23.23
C ARG A 107 -8.22 32.08 -22.96
N LYS A 108 -6.93 32.05 -22.63
CA LYS A 108 -6.13 33.28 -22.41
C LYS A 108 -5.96 34.11 -23.69
N LYS A 109 -5.80 33.47 -24.87
CA LYS A 109 -5.76 34.17 -26.17
C LYS A 109 -7.10 34.83 -26.52
N LYS A 110 -8.23 34.14 -26.35
CA LYS A 110 -9.59 34.72 -26.61
C LYS A 110 -9.91 35.91 -25.71
N LYS A 111 -9.54 35.87 -24.42
CA LYS A 111 -9.73 37.01 -23.49
C LYS A 111 -8.88 38.23 -23.84
N LYS A 112 -7.71 38.05 -24.47
CA LYS A 112 -6.87 39.16 -24.93
C LYS A 112 -7.39 39.78 -26.23
N SER A 113 -8.03 39.01 -27.12
CA SER A 113 -8.57 39.54 -28.38
C SER A 113 -9.90 40.29 -28.20
N SER A 114 -10.72 39.96 -27.20
CA SER A 114 -11.98 40.68 -26.95
C SER A 114 -11.82 41.98 -26.13
N LYS A 115 -10.60 42.31 -25.74
CA LYS A 115 -10.25 43.48 -24.90
C LYS A 115 -9.48 44.54 -25.69
N LYS A 116 -9.43 44.39 -27.02
CA LYS A 116 -8.81 45.27 -28.00
C LYS A 116 -9.89 45.65 -29.02
#